data_AF-A0A6I9PA23-F1
#
_entry.id   AF-A0A6I9PA23-F1
#
_cell.length_a   1.000
_cell.length_b   1.000
_cell.length_c   1.000
_cell.angle_alpha   90.00
_cell.angle_beta   90.00
_cell.angle_gamma   90.00
#
_symmetry.space_group_name_H-M   'P 1'
#
loop_
_entity.id
_entity.type
_entity.pdbx_description
1 polymer ?
#
loop_
_entity_poly.entity_id
_entity_poly.type
_entity_poly.pdbx_seq_one_letter_code
_entity_poly.pdbx_strand_id
1 'polypeptide(L)'
;MVLLKDLHPPTEGVRHEQAETMAVMDGQKLGCGTLYVAETQLSWFDGSGLGFFLDYPNIGLHAISRDVSAYPQEHLYVMVNGKIKGENVVEMAEKAGDDEEDNSSDSGDEDEEGVITEIRFVPSDKVACE
;
A
#
# COMPACT_ATOMS: atom_id res chain seq x y z
N MET A 1 -0.56 11.45 5.62
CA MET A 1 0.21 10.53 4.75
C MET A 1 0.63 11.26 3.48
N VAL A 2 1.86 11.04 2.97
CA VAL A 2 2.39 11.72 1.76
C VAL A 2 3.09 10.70 0.87
N LEU A 3 2.73 10.63 -0.42
CA LEU A 3 3.46 9.88 -1.45
C LEU A 3 4.63 10.75 -1.95
N LEU A 4 5.86 10.42 -1.57
CA LEU A 4 7.05 11.20 -1.92
C LEU A 4 7.89 10.44 -2.98
N LYS A 5 8.32 11.15 -4.05
CA LYS A 5 9.32 10.64 -4.99
C LYS A 5 10.70 10.60 -4.30
N ASP A 6 11.55 9.66 -4.70
CA ASP A 6 12.94 9.49 -4.23
C ASP A 6 13.11 9.26 -2.72
N LEU A 7 12.35 8.31 -2.17
CA LEU A 7 12.52 7.87 -0.79
C LEU A 7 13.61 6.79 -0.69
N HIS A 8 14.37 6.82 0.39
CA HIS A 8 15.26 5.73 0.76
C HIS A 8 14.56 4.81 1.77
N PRO A 9 14.77 3.49 1.71
CA PRO A 9 14.32 2.58 2.75
C PRO A 9 14.76 3.05 4.15
N PRO A 10 13.90 2.93 5.17
CA PRO A 10 14.29 3.29 6.53
C PRO A 10 15.48 2.44 6.97
N THR A 11 16.50 3.07 7.56
CA THR A 11 17.70 2.39 8.06
C THR A 11 17.73 2.27 9.59
N GLU A 12 16.87 3.03 10.28
CA GLU A 12 16.73 3.03 11.74
C GLU A 12 15.35 2.57 12.15
N GLY A 13 15.26 1.90 13.30
CA GLY A 13 13.97 1.49 13.89
C GLY A 13 13.20 0.45 13.08
N VAL A 14 13.78 -0.16 12.05
CA VAL A 14 13.15 -1.26 11.29
C VAL A 14 13.00 -2.47 12.20
N ARG A 15 11.75 -2.91 12.39
CA ARG A 15 11.39 -4.08 13.20
C ARG A 15 11.14 -5.31 12.36
N HIS A 16 10.60 -5.13 11.15
CA HIS A 16 10.36 -6.20 10.20
C HIS A 16 10.60 -5.71 8.77
N GLU A 17 11.17 -6.57 7.95
CA GLU A 17 11.35 -6.36 6.52
C GLU A 17 10.78 -7.58 5.79
N GLN A 18 9.89 -7.34 4.84
CA GLN A 18 9.29 -8.37 4.01
C GLN A 18 9.52 -8.05 2.55
N ALA A 19 10.49 -8.74 1.95
CA ALA A 19 10.74 -8.70 0.51
C ALA A 19 9.60 -9.37 -0.27
N GLU A 20 9.58 -9.15 -1.58
CA GLU A 20 8.66 -9.78 -2.53
C GLU A 20 7.19 -9.63 -2.15
N THR A 21 6.83 -8.42 -1.70
CA THR A 21 5.48 -8.04 -1.29
C THR A 21 4.82 -7.19 -2.35
N MET A 22 3.69 -7.66 -2.88
CA MET A 22 2.83 -6.91 -3.80
C MET A 22 2.02 -5.88 -3.02
N ALA A 23 2.08 -4.61 -3.41
CA ALA A 23 1.19 -3.57 -2.87
C ALA A 23 0.00 -3.36 -3.80
N VAL A 24 -1.22 -3.40 -3.23
CA VAL A 24 -2.47 -3.12 -3.94
C VAL A 24 -3.17 -1.99 -3.20
N MET A 25 -3.44 -0.88 -3.87
CA MET A 25 -4.06 0.32 -3.29
C MET A 25 -5.39 0.60 -4.00
N ASP A 26 -6.49 0.65 -3.26
CA ASP A 26 -7.86 0.82 -3.80
C ASP A 26 -8.18 -0.14 -4.98
N GLY A 27 -7.63 -1.36 -4.91
CA GLY A 27 -7.77 -2.38 -5.96
C GLY A 27 -6.71 -2.33 -7.06
N GLN A 28 -5.99 -1.21 -7.20
CA GLN A 28 -4.93 -1.01 -8.18
C GLN A 28 -3.61 -1.62 -7.70
N LYS A 29 -3.02 -2.51 -8.51
CA LYS A 29 -1.70 -3.09 -8.21
C LYS A 29 -0.60 -2.07 -8.49
N LEU A 30 0.21 -1.78 -7.48
CA LEU A 30 1.35 -0.86 -7.59
C LEU A 30 2.66 -1.58 -7.95
N GLY A 31 2.69 -2.90 -7.83
CA GLY A 31 3.84 -3.73 -8.17
C GLY A 31 4.38 -4.53 -6.98
N CYS A 32 5.47 -5.27 -7.24
CA CYS A 32 6.16 -6.08 -6.26
C CYS A 32 7.35 -5.29 -5.67
N GLY A 33 7.51 -5.33 -4.36
CA GLY A 33 8.48 -4.52 -3.65
C GLY A 33 8.80 -5.07 -2.27
N THR A 34 9.41 -4.23 -1.43
CA THR A 34 9.74 -4.57 -0.04
C THR A 34 8.92 -3.74 0.92
N LEU A 35 8.21 -4.42 1.83
CA LEU A 35 7.49 -3.82 2.94
C LEU A 35 8.43 -3.73 4.15
N TYR A 36 8.49 -2.55 4.77
CA TYR A 36 9.25 -2.27 5.98
C TYR A 36 8.28 -1.81 7.07
N VAL A 37 8.32 -2.49 8.21
CA VAL A 37 7.61 -2.09 9.42
C VAL A 37 8.67 -1.52 10.37
N ALA A 38 8.69 -0.19 10.50
CA ALA A 38 9.57 0.51 11.43
C ALA A 38 8.79 0.97 12.66
N GLU A 39 9.48 1.45 13.70
CA GLU A 39 8.84 1.92 14.94
C GLU A 39 7.91 3.12 14.75
N THR A 40 8.21 3.99 13.80
CA THR A 40 7.49 5.25 13.58
C THR A 40 6.51 5.19 12.42
N GLN A 41 6.77 4.31 11.45
CA GLN A 41 6.01 4.25 10.20
C GLN A 41 6.08 2.86 9.56
N LEU A 42 5.08 2.57 8.74
CA LEU A 42 5.09 1.47 7.79
C LEU A 42 5.45 2.03 6.41
N SER A 43 6.30 1.35 5.64
CA SER A 43 6.70 1.85 4.31
C SER A 43 6.88 0.73 3.31
N TRP A 44 6.64 1.01 2.03
CA TRP A 44 6.79 0.05 0.96
C TRP A 44 7.50 0.69 -0.23
N PHE A 45 8.39 -0.09 -0.86
CA PHE A 45 9.24 0.37 -1.97
C PHE A 45 9.27 -0.65 -3.10
N ASP A 46 9.13 -0.20 -4.35
CA ASP A 46 9.08 -1.04 -5.56
C ASP A 46 10.45 -1.56 -6.04
N GLY A 47 11.53 -1.28 -5.29
CA GLY A 47 12.92 -1.62 -5.66
C GLY A 47 13.57 -0.66 -6.67
N SER A 48 12.81 0.24 -7.30
CA SER A 48 13.32 1.33 -8.15
C SER A 48 13.66 2.61 -7.37
N GLY A 49 13.39 2.61 -6.05
CA GLY A 49 13.51 3.78 -5.17
C GLY A 49 12.23 4.59 -5.06
N LEU A 50 11.16 4.14 -5.72
CA LEU A 50 9.83 4.71 -5.57
C LEU A 50 9.06 3.92 -4.52
N GLY A 51 8.29 4.64 -3.71
CA GLY A 51 7.56 4.02 -2.61
C GLY A 51 6.70 5.01 -1.87
N PHE A 52 6.10 4.54 -0.78
CA PHE A 52 5.30 5.37 0.12
C PHE A 52 5.48 4.91 1.56
N PHE A 53 5.10 5.78 2.49
CA PHE A 53 5.06 5.47 3.92
C PHE A 53 3.74 5.93 4.53
N LEU A 54 3.34 5.20 5.57
CA LEU A 54 2.15 5.39 6.38
C LEU A 54 2.60 5.63 7.82
N ASP A 55 2.29 6.79 8.36
CA ASP A 55 2.42 7.00 9.80
C ASP A 55 1.34 6.20 10.53
N TYR A 56 1.69 5.49 11.60
CA TYR A 56 0.73 4.69 12.36
C TYR A 56 -0.54 5.44 12.80
N PRO A 57 -0.49 6.72 13.21
CA PRO A 57 -1.71 7.47 13.56
C PRO A 57 -2.71 7.63 12.41
N ASN A 58 -2.27 7.50 11.15
CA ASN A 58 -3.14 7.58 9.97
C ASN A 58 -3.78 6.23 9.61
N ILE A 59 -3.28 5.13 10.17
CA ILE A 59 -3.83 3.79 9.95
C ILE A 59 -5.05 3.61 10.86
N GLY A 60 -6.24 3.65 10.27
CA GLY A 60 -7.50 3.45 10.98
C GLY A 60 -7.71 2.00 11.38
N LEU A 61 -7.29 1.05 10.53
CA LEU A 61 -7.37 -0.38 10.81
C LEU A 61 -6.23 -1.12 10.13
N HIS A 62 -5.70 -2.14 10.80
CA HIS A 62 -4.80 -3.11 10.21
C HIS A 62 -5.22 -4.51 10.63
N ALA A 63 -5.15 -5.47 9.72
CA ALA A 63 -5.52 -6.85 9.98
C ALA A 63 -4.73 -7.80 9.07
N ILE A 64 -4.41 -8.99 9.59
CA ILE A 64 -3.91 -10.09 8.76
C ILE A 64 -5.12 -10.85 8.25
N SER A 65 -5.33 -10.85 6.93
CA SER A 65 -6.40 -11.59 6.28
C SER A 65 -5.84 -12.88 5.69
N ARG A 66 -6.25 -14.02 6.25
CA ARG A 66 -5.87 -15.37 5.79
C ARG A 66 -7.03 -16.11 5.11
N ASP A 67 -8.20 -15.47 5.03
CA ASP A 67 -9.39 -16.09 4.43
C ASP A 67 -9.31 -16.03 2.91
N VAL A 68 -8.79 -17.12 2.32
CA VAL A 68 -8.67 -17.28 0.88
C VAL A 68 -10.01 -17.35 0.13
N SER A 69 -11.12 -17.51 0.85
CA SER A 69 -12.46 -17.44 0.26
C SER A 69 -12.94 -16.00 0.05
N ALA A 70 -12.46 -15.06 0.87
CA ALA A 70 -12.77 -13.64 0.76
C ALA A 70 -11.80 -12.90 -0.18
N TYR A 71 -10.52 -13.28 -0.19
CA TYR A 71 -9.52 -12.76 -1.12
C TYR A 71 -8.49 -13.85 -1.45
N PRO A 72 -8.12 -14.10 -2.72
CA PRO A 72 -7.39 -15.32 -3.12
C PRO A 72 -6.02 -15.56 -2.45
N GLN A 73 -5.43 -14.54 -1.83
CA GLN A 73 -4.08 -14.56 -1.26
C GLN A 73 -4.08 -14.01 0.17
N GLU A 74 -3.26 -14.60 1.04
CA GLU A 74 -3.07 -14.07 2.39
C GLU A 74 -2.35 -12.72 2.32
N HIS A 75 -2.80 -11.74 3.10
CA HIS A 75 -2.28 -10.39 3.01
C HIS A 75 -2.44 -9.61 4.31
N LEU A 76 -1.58 -8.61 4.49
CA LEU A 76 -1.79 -7.56 5.47
C LEU A 76 -2.72 -6.51 4.85
N TYR A 77 -3.92 -6.39 5.41
CA TYR A 77 -4.89 -5.37 5.09
C TYR A 77 -4.67 -4.14 5.96
N VAL A 78 -4.59 -2.97 5.34
CA VAL A 78 -4.42 -1.68 6.00
C VAL A 78 -5.45 -0.71 5.45
N MET A 79 -6.16 -0.05 6.34
CA MET A 79 -7.12 1.00 6.04
C MET A 79 -6.56 2.33 6.54
N VAL A 80 -6.47 3.32 5.66
CA VAL A 80 -5.99 4.66 5.99
C VAL A 80 -7.16 5.64 5.95
N ASN A 81 -7.25 6.50 6.96
CA ASN A 81 -8.25 7.56 7.01
C ASN A 81 -7.80 8.72 6.11
N GLY A 82 -8.58 9.05 5.08
CA GLY A 82 -8.29 10.08 4.08
C GLY A 82 -7.87 9.52 2.72
N LYS A 83 -8.03 10.31 1.66
CA LYS A 83 -7.66 9.95 0.29
C LYS A 83 -6.15 10.10 0.08
N ILE A 84 -5.50 9.08 -0.48
CA ILE A 84 -4.13 9.20 -0.98
C ILE A 84 -4.17 9.96 -2.33
N LYS A 85 -4.13 11.30 -2.27
CA LYS A 85 -3.98 12.14 -3.48
C LYS A 85 -2.52 12.08 -3.94
N GLY A 86 -2.23 11.32 -4.99
CA GLY A 86 -0.94 11.36 -5.65
C GLY A 86 -1.08 11.19 -7.15
N GLU A 87 -0.74 12.22 -7.93
CA GLU A 87 -0.53 12.13 -9.39
C GLU A 87 0.42 10.96 -9.76
N ASN A 88 1.25 10.51 -8.81
CA ASN A 88 2.21 9.42 -8.99
C ASN A 88 1.68 8.01 -8.66
N VAL A 89 0.48 7.86 -8.07
CA VAL A 89 -0.15 6.52 -7.94
C VAL A 89 -0.45 5.99 -9.34
N VAL A 90 -0.86 6.90 -10.23
CA VAL A 90 -1.02 6.64 -11.66
C VAL A 90 0.34 6.28 -12.28
N GLU A 91 1.41 7.05 -12.05
CA GLU A 91 2.75 6.72 -12.58
C GLU A 91 3.27 5.33 -12.11
N MET A 92 3.02 4.93 -10.86
CA MET A 92 3.42 3.61 -10.34
C MET A 92 2.63 2.48 -10.99
N ALA A 93 1.32 2.64 -11.17
CA ALA A 93 0.50 1.63 -11.84
C ALA A 93 0.72 1.56 -13.35
N GLU A 94 0.94 2.70 -14.01
CA GLU A 94 1.31 2.75 -15.42
C GLU A 94 2.64 2.03 -15.69
N LYS A 95 3.59 2.07 -14.75
CA LYS A 95 4.84 1.30 -14.82
C LYS A 95 4.66 -0.21 -14.58
N ALA A 96 3.60 -0.64 -13.91
CA ALA A 96 3.36 -2.05 -13.58
C ALA A 96 2.81 -2.87 -14.76
N GLY A 97 2.36 -2.21 -15.84
CA GLY A 97 2.04 -2.84 -17.13
C GLY A 97 0.61 -3.38 -17.26
N ASP A 98 -0.15 -2.71 -18.13
CA ASP A 98 -1.28 -3.14 -18.98
C ASP A 98 -2.25 -4.22 -18.45
N ASP A 99 -3.32 -3.74 -17.80
CA ASP A 99 -4.67 -4.28 -17.97
C ASP A 99 -5.64 -3.10 -17.78
N GLU A 100 -6.30 -2.69 -18.86
CA GLU A 100 -7.41 -1.76 -18.83
C GLU A 100 -8.53 -2.34 -17.94
N GLU A 101 -9.02 -1.58 -16.96
CA GLU A 101 -10.44 -1.22 -16.86
C GLU A 101 -10.77 -0.47 -15.55
N ASP A 102 -11.49 0.62 -15.75
CA ASP A 102 -12.31 1.41 -14.81
C ASP A 102 -11.64 2.48 -13.93
N ASN A 103 -11.30 3.58 -14.60
CA ASN A 103 -11.11 4.89 -13.99
C ASN A 103 -12.46 5.43 -13.49
N SER A 104 -12.92 4.99 -12.31
CA SER A 104 -13.93 5.73 -11.57
C SER A 104 -13.27 6.93 -10.88
N SER A 105 -13.01 7.95 -11.68
CA SER A 105 -12.73 9.29 -11.19
C SER A 105 -14.03 9.85 -10.60
N ASP A 106 -14.36 9.46 -9.37
CA ASP A 106 -15.41 10.12 -8.61
C ASP A 106 -14.92 11.50 -8.16
N SER A 107 -15.19 12.48 -9.01
CA SER A 107 -15.19 13.90 -8.69
C SER A 107 -16.52 14.23 -8.00
N GLY A 108 -16.64 13.79 -6.74
CA GLY A 108 -17.64 14.24 -5.79
C GLY A 108 -16.98 15.14 -4.76
N ASP A 109 -17.29 16.44 -4.83
CA ASP A 109 -17.04 17.43 -3.78
C ASP A 109 -18.00 17.14 -2.60
N GLU A 110 -17.78 16.02 -1.90
CA GLU A 110 -18.54 15.63 -0.72
C GLU A 110 -17.55 15.22 0.37
N ASP A 111 -17.38 16.11 1.34
CA ASP A 111 -16.90 15.87 2.69
C ASP A 111 -15.64 14.99 2.81
N GLU A 112 -14.45 15.59 2.99
CA GLU A 112 -13.21 14.87 3.35
C GLU A 112 -13.34 14.03 4.65
N GLU A 113 -14.47 14.13 5.35
CA GLU A 113 -14.85 13.39 6.54
C GLU A 113 -15.54 12.05 6.18
N GLY A 114 -14.80 11.14 5.56
CA GLY A 114 -15.32 9.80 5.25
C GLY A 114 -14.55 9.01 4.18
N VAL A 115 -13.67 9.66 3.43
CA VAL A 115 -12.87 8.98 2.40
C VAL A 115 -11.81 8.10 3.05
N ILE A 116 -11.79 6.82 2.68
CA ILE A 116 -10.86 5.83 3.18
C ILE A 116 -10.07 5.28 2.00
N THR A 117 -8.77 5.05 2.18
CA THR A 117 -7.96 4.30 1.21
C THR A 117 -7.63 2.91 1.76
N GLU A 118 -7.91 1.89 0.97
CA GLU A 118 -7.59 0.50 1.27
C GLU A 118 -6.23 0.11 0.67
N ILE A 119 -5.38 -0.53 1.47
CA ILE A 119 -4.08 -1.03 1.02
C ILE A 119 -3.95 -2.49 1.44
N ARG A 120 -3.61 -3.35 0.49
CA ARG A 120 -3.30 -4.77 0.72
C ARG A 120 -1.82 -5.00 0.40
N PHE A 121 -1.08 -5.51 1.36
CA PHE A 121 0.29 -5.98 1.17
C PHE A 121 0.27 -7.50 1.11
N VAL A 122 0.49 -8.04 -0.08
CA VAL A 122 0.43 -9.47 -0.36
C VAL A 122 1.85 -10.02 -0.51
N PRO A 123 2.43 -10.63 0.53
CA PRO A 123 3.73 -11.25 0.42
C PRO A 123 3.68 -12.50 -0.48
N SER A 124 4.75 -12.72 -1.25
CA SER A 124 4.89 -13.94 -2.06
C SER A 124 5.12 -15.18 -1.18
N ASP A 125 5.73 -14.99 -0.02
CA ASP A 125 5.89 -16.01 1.01
C ASP A 125 4.67 -16.05 1.94
N LYS A 126 3.99 -17.20 1.99
CA LYS A 126 2.80 -17.39 2.84
C LYS A 126 3.15 -17.38 4.34
N VAL A 127 4.39 -17.73 4.70
CA VAL A 127 4.85 -17.72 6.10
C VAL A 127 4.96 -16.29 6.63
N ALA A 128 5.07 -15.29 5.75
CA ALA A 128 5.15 -13.89 6.12
C ALA A 128 3.88 -13.34 6.81
N CYS A 129 2.76 -14.04 6.69
CA CYS A 129 1.50 -13.69 7.35
C CYS A 129 1.26 -14.47 8.65
N GLU A 130 2.23 -15.22 9.19
CA GLU A 130 2.11 -16.05 10.41
C GLU A 130 2.07 -15.30 11.75
#